data_AF-A0A416MGY7-F1
#
_entry.id   AF-A0A416MGY7-F1
#
_cell.length_a   1.000
_cell.length_b   1.000
_cell.length_c   1.000
_cell.angle_alpha   90.00
_cell.angle_beta   90.00
_cell.angle_gamma   90.00
#
_symmetry.space_group_name_H-M   'P 1'
#
loop_
_entity.id
_entity.type
_entity.pdbx_description
1 polymer ?
#
loop_
_entity_poly.entity_id
_entity_poly.type
_entity_poly.pdbx_seq_one_letter_code
_entity_poly.pdbx_strand_id
1 'polypeptide(L)'
;MKNKKLLTALYIILMFLPLIAVVVAYPFLPDKIPAHYGIDNQVTRWGNKSETFIFPIITIFFGFFMYIAAQSTAEQEKKESGSKKNNSTITFIAGILSIMVFDILTFYFLYADFHQVENLNDVPFSLTKISFGILGIASSF
;
A
#
# COMPACT_ATOMS: atom_id res chain seq x y z
N MET A 1 23.62 -11.57 6.00
CA MET A 1 22.92 -12.38 4.98
C MET A 1 21.51 -12.81 5.40
N LYS A 2 21.24 -13.25 6.64
CA LYS A 2 19.87 -13.61 7.12
C LYS A 2 18.88 -12.43 7.13
N ASN A 3 19.26 -11.27 7.67
CA ASN A 3 18.34 -10.12 7.82
C ASN A 3 17.88 -9.53 6.47
N LYS A 4 18.73 -9.54 5.44
CA LYS A 4 18.37 -9.08 4.09
C LYS A 4 17.35 -10.01 3.44
N LYS A 5 17.50 -11.33 3.57
CA LYS A 5 16.52 -12.30 3.04
C LYS A 5 15.15 -12.15 3.72
N LEU A 6 15.13 -11.95 5.04
CA LEU A 6 13.89 -11.70 5.78
C LEU A 6 13.21 -10.40 5.32
N LEU A 7 13.98 -9.33 5.15
CA LEU A 7 13.45 -8.05 4.70
C LEU A 7 12.89 -8.13 3.27
N THR A 8 13.58 -8.85 2.36
CA THR A 8 13.06 -9.11 1.01
C THR A 8 11.81 -10.00 1.03
N ALA A 9 11.76 -11.02 1.88
CA ALA A 9 10.57 -11.84 2.05
C ALA A 9 9.38 -11.00 2.54
N LEU A 10 9.59 -10.15 3.56
CA LEU A 10 8.58 -9.21 4.05
C LEU A 10 8.08 -8.30 2.92
N TYR A 11 8.99 -7.73 2.13
CA TYR A 11 8.65 -6.89 0.99
C TYR A 11 7.70 -7.59 0.00
N ILE A 12 8.05 -8.82 -0.39
CA ILE A 12 7.25 -9.61 -1.33
C ILE A 12 5.90 -9.98 -0.71
N ILE A 13 5.88 -10.36 0.57
CA ILE A 13 4.64 -10.68 1.29
C ILE A 13 3.71 -9.47 1.28
N LEU A 14 4.19 -8.29 1.67
CA LEU A 14 3.40 -7.05 1.67
C LEU A 14 2.92 -6.71 0.26
N MET A 15 3.77 -6.83 -0.76
CA MET A 15 3.40 -6.53 -2.15
C MET A 15 2.22 -7.37 -2.67
N PHE A 16 2.10 -8.64 -2.24
CA PHE A 16 1.02 -9.54 -2.67
C PHE A 16 -0.13 -9.64 -1.66
N LEU A 17 0.06 -9.18 -0.42
CA LEU A 17 -0.95 -9.19 0.64
C LEU A 17 -2.30 -8.58 0.20
N PRO A 18 -2.37 -7.37 -0.41
CA PRO A 18 -3.64 -6.75 -0.75
C PRO A 18 -4.37 -7.54 -1.85
N LEU A 19 -3.64 -8.17 -2.78
CA LEU A 19 -4.24 -9.02 -3.81
C LEU A 19 -4.85 -10.27 -3.19
N ILE A 20 -4.13 -10.94 -2.30
CA ILE A 20 -4.63 -12.13 -1.60
C ILE A 20 -5.88 -11.76 -0.79
N ALA A 21 -5.84 -10.64 -0.06
CA ALA A 21 -6.98 -10.17 0.72
C ALA A 21 -8.22 -9.92 -0.16
N VAL A 22 -8.06 -9.22 -1.28
CA VAL A 22 -9.16 -8.97 -2.22
C VAL A 22 -9.68 -10.26 -2.85
N VAL A 23 -8.82 -11.17 -3.31
CA VAL A 23 -9.25 -12.44 -3.92
C VAL A 23 -10.08 -13.28 -2.93
N VAL A 24 -9.67 -13.32 -1.67
CA VAL A 24 -10.40 -14.04 -0.62
C VAL A 24 -11.73 -13.37 -0.29
N ALA A 25 -11.77 -12.04 -0.27
CA ALA A 25 -12.97 -11.27 0.06
C ALA A 25 -13.99 -11.17 -1.10
N TYR A 26 -13.52 -11.17 -2.34
CA TYR A 26 -14.30 -10.88 -3.55
C TYR A 26 -15.63 -11.66 -3.68
N PRO A 27 -15.70 -12.98 -3.36
CA PRO A 27 -16.95 -13.73 -3.46
C PRO A 27 -18.04 -13.24 -2.50
N PHE A 28 -17.65 -12.56 -1.42
CA PHE A 28 -18.54 -12.08 -0.37
C PHE A 28 -18.89 -10.59 -0.54
N LEU A 29 -18.28 -9.90 -1.51
CA LEU A 29 -18.54 -8.50 -1.75
C LEU A 29 -19.89 -8.29 -2.47
N PRO A 30 -20.63 -7.23 -2.09
CA PRO A 30 -21.83 -6.80 -2.81
C PRO A 30 -21.48 -6.37 -4.23
N ASP A 31 -22.38 -6.54 -5.21
CA ASP A 31 -22.09 -6.22 -6.62
C ASP A 31 -21.80 -4.73 -6.86
N LYS A 32 -22.34 -3.87 -5.98
CA LYS A 32 -22.07 -2.44 -5.93
C LYS A 32 -21.34 -2.07 -4.66
N ILE A 33 -20.26 -1.31 -4.80
CA ILE A 33 -19.40 -0.85 -3.71
C ILE A 33 -19.25 0.69 -3.75
N PRO A 34 -19.02 1.36 -2.62
CA PRO A 34 -18.75 2.80 -2.61
C PRO A 34 -17.38 3.07 -3.23
N ALA A 35 -17.39 3.64 -4.44
CA ALA A 35 -16.19 3.71 -5.27
C ALA A 35 -15.64 5.14 -5.42
N HIS A 36 -16.34 6.14 -4.87
CA HIS A 36 -15.84 7.50 -4.73
C HIS A 36 -16.57 8.25 -3.61
N TYR A 37 -15.82 9.02 -2.83
CA TYR A 37 -16.32 9.87 -1.76
C TYR A 37 -16.06 11.35 -2.06
N GLY A 38 -17.01 12.21 -1.73
CA GLY A 38 -16.88 13.66 -1.80
C GLY A 38 -15.98 14.22 -0.70
N ILE A 39 -15.69 15.53 -0.78
CA ILE A 39 -14.92 16.27 0.23
C ILE A 39 -15.62 16.26 1.60
N ASP A 40 -16.94 16.11 1.60
CA ASP A 40 -17.80 15.96 2.77
C ASP A 40 -17.85 14.52 3.32
N ASN A 41 -16.99 13.63 2.80
CA ASN A 41 -16.90 12.22 3.14
C ASN A 41 -18.13 11.38 2.75
N GLN A 42 -19.06 11.92 1.95
CA GLN A 42 -20.24 11.19 1.48
C GLN A 42 -19.95 10.41 0.19
N VAL A 43 -20.55 9.23 0.02
CA VAL A 43 -20.47 8.49 -1.24
C VAL A 43 -21.10 9.32 -2.35
N THR A 44 -20.33 9.56 -3.40
CA THR A 44 -20.79 10.27 -4.60
C THR A 44 -20.90 9.33 -5.80
N ARG A 45 -20.35 8.11 -5.72
CA ARG A 45 -20.42 7.11 -6.77
C ARG A 45 -20.38 5.68 -6.23
N TRP A 46 -21.30 4.86 -6.72
CA TRP A 46 -21.28 3.41 -6.55
C TRP A 46 -20.66 2.73 -7.77
N GLY A 47 -19.61 1.93 -7.57
CA GLY A 47 -18.86 1.20 -8.59
C GLY A 47 -19.21 -0.29 -8.63
N ASN A 48 -18.61 -1.01 -9.58
CA ASN A 48 -18.65 -2.47 -9.59
C ASN A 48 -17.63 -3.02 -8.57
N LYS A 49 -17.94 -4.12 -7.88
CA LYS A 49 -16.97 -4.80 -6.98
C LYS A 49 -15.64 -5.16 -7.62
N SER A 50 -15.57 -5.34 -8.94
CA SER A 50 -14.32 -5.54 -9.66
C SER A 50 -13.35 -4.36 -9.53
N GLU A 51 -13.84 -3.16 -9.25
CA GLU A 51 -13.00 -1.97 -9.02
C GLU A 51 -12.15 -2.12 -7.74
N THR A 52 -12.52 -2.98 -6.80
CA THR A 52 -11.72 -3.23 -5.58
C THR A 52 -10.32 -3.81 -5.88
N PHE A 53 -10.11 -4.36 -7.09
CA PHE A 53 -8.80 -4.83 -7.56
C PHE A 53 -7.82 -3.72 -7.97
N ILE A 54 -8.28 -2.47 -8.14
CA ILE A 54 -7.44 -1.36 -8.61
C ILE A 54 -6.23 -1.16 -7.69
N PHE A 55 -6.43 -1.05 -6.37
CA PHE A 55 -5.33 -0.84 -5.42
C PHE A 55 -4.34 -2.02 -5.37
N PRO A 56 -4.77 -3.29 -5.26
CA PRO A 56 -3.85 -4.42 -5.35
C PRO A 56 -3.00 -4.44 -6.61
N ILE A 57 -3.59 -4.16 -7.77
CA ILE A 57 -2.88 -4.15 -9.05
C ILE A 57 -1.84 -3.03 -9.07
N ILE A 58 -2.21 -1.81 -8.66
CA ILE A 58 -1.27 -0.68 -8.53
C ILE A 58 -0.14 -1.03 -7.56
N THR A 59 -0.45 -1.68 -6.44
CA THR A 59 0.54 -2.07 -5.42
C THR A 59 1.60 -3.00 -5.98
N ILE A 60 1.21 -4.00 -6.79
CA ILE A 60 2.14 -4.94 -7.41
C ILE A 60 3.05 -4.22 -8.42
N PHE A 61 2.48 -3.41 -9.32
CA PHE A 61 3.28 -2.66 -10.30
C PHE A 61 4.25 -1.70 -9.62
N PHE A 62 3.76 -0.94 -8.64
CA PHE A 62 4.55 0.02 -7.89
C PHE A 62 5.63 -0.68 -7.04
N GLY A 63 5.30 -1.78 -6.36
CA GLY A 63 6.24 -2.58 -5.59
C GLY A 63 7.34 -3.17 -6.47
N PHE A 64 7.00 -3.68 -7.66
CA PHE A 64 8.02 -4.16 -8.59
C PHE A 64 8.95 -3.03 -9.07
N PHE A 65 8.38 -1.87 -9.40
CA PHE A 65 9.14 -0.69 -9.78
C PHE A 65 10.13 -0.26 -8.69
N MET A 66 9.66 -0.15 -7.43
CA MET A 66 10.50 0.22 -6.30
C MET A 66 11.57 -0.82 -5.98
N TYR A 67 11.26 -2.11 -6.15
CA TYR A 67 12.24 -3.18 -6.01
C TYR A 67 13.39 -3.04 -7.02
N ILE A 68 13.09 -2.78 -8.29
CA ILE A 68 14.11 -2.55 -9.33
C ILE A 68 14.94 -1.30 -9.00
N ALA A 69 14.31 -0.22 -8.56
CA ALA A 69 15.00 1.02 -8.19
C ALA A 69 15.98 0.80 -7.02
N ALA A 70 15.59 0.03 -6.01
CA ALA A 70 16.46 -0.31 -4.88
C ALA A 70 17.66 -1.15 -5.33
N GLN A 71 17.46 -2.11 -6.24
CA GLN A 71 18.54 -2.95 -6.78
C GLN A 71 19.50 -2.14 -7.65
N SER A 72 18.98 -1.24 -8.49
CA SER A 72 19.78 -0.35 -9.34
C SER A 72 20.67 0.56 -8.50
N THR A 73 20.12 1.12 -7.42
CA THR A 73 20.87 1.92 -6.44
C THR A 73 21.96 1.08 -5.77
N ALA A 74 21.67 -0.17 -5.40
CA ALA A 74 22.65 -1.07 -4.79
C ALA A 74 23.80 -1.43 -5.75
N GLU A 75 23.54 -1.52 -7.05
CA GLU A 75 24.57 -1.75 -8.07
C GLU A 75 25.47 -0.52 -8.28
N GLN A 76 24.89 0.68 -8.26
CA GLN A 76 25.63 1.94 -8.35
C GLN A 76 26.55 2.12 -7.13
N GLU A 77 26.05 1.87 -5.92
CA GLU A 77 26.84 1.94 -4.68
C GLU A 77 28.08 1.03 -4.71
N LYS A 78 27.97 -0.16 -5.32
CA LYS A 78 29.11 -1.08 -5.46
C LYS A 78 30.19 -0.56 -6.42
N LYS A 79 29.82 0.25 -7.42
CA LYS A 79 30.74 0.79 -8.43
C LYS A 79 31.49 2.02 -7.93
N GLU A 80 30.89 2.83 -7.07
CA GLU A 80 31.44 4.10 -6.56
C GLU A 80 32.33 3.95 -5.30
N SER A 81 33.10 2.87 -5.18
CA SER A 81 33.93 2.49 -4.02
C SER A 81 34.63 3.67 -3.32
N GLY A 82 33.98 4.28 -2.32
CA GLY A 82 34.52 5.45 -1.60
C GLY A 82 33.59 6.14 -0.59
N SER A 83 32.27 5.98 -0.68
CA SER A 83 31.33 6.55 0.29
C SER A 83 30.41 5.49 0.89
N LYS A 84 30.20 5.58 2.21
CA LYS A 84 29.27 4.76 2.99
C LYS A 84 27.83 5.19 2.68
N LYS A 85 27.38 5.04 1.43
CA LYS A 85 26.01 5.36 1.02
C LYS A 85 25.11 4.14 1.27
N ASN A 86 24.04 4.38 2.03
CA ASN A 86 22.98 3.44 2.36
C ASN A 86 21.71 3.73 1.54
N ASN A 87 21.85 4.41 0.40
CA ASN A 87 20.75 4.82 -0.48
C ASN A 87 19.92 3.60 -0.91
N SER A 88 20.54 2.46 -1.23
CA SER A 88 19.79 1.26 -1.60
C SER A 88 18.89 0.74 -0.49
N THR A 89 19.34 0.86 0.77
CA THR A 89 18.55 0.48 1.95
C THR A 89 17.44 1.49 2.19
N ILE A 90 17.71 2.78 2.03
CA ILE A 90 16.69 3.86 2.12
C ILE A 90 15.62 3.66 1.05
N THR A 91 15.98 3.41 -0.22
CA THR A 91 15.03 3.13 -1.30
C THR A 91 14.20 1.88 -1.02
N PHE A 92 14.81 0.83 -0.44
CA PHE A 92 14.09 -0.38 -0.06
C PHE A 92 13.06 -0.12 1.06
N ILE A 93 13.46 0.61 2.11
CA ILE A 93 12.58 0.99 3.22
C ILE A 93 11.45 1.90 2.72
N ALA A 94 11.76 2.89 1.87
CA ALA A 94 10.76 3.74 1.24
C ALA A 94 9.74 2.93 0.42
N GLY A 95 10.21 1.89 -0.29
CA GLY A 95 9.35 0.95 -0.97
C GLY A 95 8.41 0.18 -0.02
N ILE A 96 8.93 -0.33 1.10
CA ILE A 96 8.10 -0.99 2.14
C ILE A 96 7.03 -0.03 2.67
N LEU A 97 7.42 1.17 3.09
CA LEU A 97 6.50 2.16 3.64
C LEU A 97 5.40 2.54 2.64
N SER A 98 5.76 2.67 1.36
CA SER A 98 4.82 2.99 0.30
C SER A 98 3.84 1.83 0.03
N ILE A 99 4.32 0.58 0.03
CA ILE A 99 3.44 -0.60 -0.09
C ILE A 99 2.47 -0.67 1.10
N MET A 100 2.96 -0.43 2.32
CA MET A 100 2.11 -0.41 3.52
C MET A 100 0.98 0.63 3.44
N VAL A 101 1.21 1.77 2.78
CA VAL A 101 0.13 2.75 2.52
C VAL A 101 -0.97 2.11 1.66
N PHE A 102 -0.60 1.45 0.56
CA PHE A 102 -1.57 0.78 -0.30
C PHE A 102 -2.27 -0.40 0.38
N ASP A 103 -1.57 -1.15 1.24
CA ASP A 103 -2.17 -2.23 2.03
C ASP A 103 -3.25 -1.65 2.96
N ILE A 104 -2.92 -0.60 3.70
CA ILE A 104 -3.86 0.06 4.61
C ILE A 104 -5.06 0.62 3.84
N LEU A 105 -4.84 1.27 2.69
CA LEU A 105 -5.92 1.74 1.83
C LEU A 105 -6.79 0.59 1.33
N THR A 106 -6.18 -0.53 0.91
CA THR A 106 -6.92 -1.70 0.44
C THR A 106 -7.80 -2.27 1.55
N PHE A 107 -7.28 -2.49 2.75
CA PHE A 107 -8.09 -2.98 3.88
C PHE A 107 -9.16 -1.98 4.31
N TYR A 108 -8.86 -0.68 4.25
CA TYR A 108 -9.81 0.38 4.56
C TYR A 108 -11.00 0.36 3.60
N PHE A 109 -10.74 0.34 2.28
CA PHE A 109 -11.81 0.30 1.29
C PHE A 109 -12.52 -1.05 1.27
N LEU A 110 -11.83 -2.16 1.53
CA LEU A 110 -12.46 -3.45 1.66
C LEU A 110 -13.47 -3.46 2.83
N TYR A 111 -13.12 -2.84 3.96
CA TYR A 111 -14.06 -2.63 5.07
C TYR A 111 -15.27 -1.79 4.63
N ALA A 112 -15.03 -0.69 3.93
CA ALA A 112 -16.09 0.19 3.42
C ALA A 112 -17.02 -0.54 2.43
N ASP A 113 -16.46 -1.39 1.58
CA ASP A 113 -17.17 -2.21 0.60
C ASP A 113 -18.12 -3.21 1.29
N PHE A 114 -17.63 -3.92 2.31
CA PHE A 114 -18.44 -4.87 3.09
C PHE A 114 -19.57 -4.20 3.86
N HIS A 115 -19.31 -3.03 4.44
CA HIS A 115 -20.27 -2.32 5.29
C HIS A 115 -21.12 -1.31 4.52
N GLN A 116 -20.96 -1.22 3.20
CA GLN A 116 -21.69 -0.26 2.36
C GLN A 116 -21.61 1.16 2.93
N VAL A 117 -20.41 1.58 3.35
CA VAL A 117 -20.22 2.83 4.10
C VAL A 117 -20.57 4.04 3.23
N GLU A 118 -21.65 4.74 3.58
CA GLU A 118 -22.07 5.96 2.88
C GLU A 118 -21.31 7.21 3.32
N ASN A 119 -20.84 7.24 4.57
CA ASN A 119 -20.12 8.38 5.14
C ASN A 119 -18.85 7.91 5.84
N LEU A 120 -17.68 8.36 5.37
CA LEU A 120 -16.39 7.94 5.94
C LEU A 120 -16.17 8.40 7.39
N ASN A 121 -16.96 9.37 7.88
CA ASN A 121 -16.90 9.78 9.28
C ASN A 121 -17.45 8.72 10.23
N ASP A 122 -18.26 7.78 9.74
CA ASP A 122 -18.82 6.68 10.53
C ASP A 122 -17.82 5.54 10.72
N VAL A 123 -16.72 5.56 9.98
CA VAL A 123 -15.63 4.59 10.12
C VAL A 123 -14.79 4.95 11.35
N PRO A 124 -14.50 4.00 12.26
CA PRO A 124 -13.80 4.28 13.52
C PRO A 124 -12.37 4.82 13.33
N PHE A 125 -11.78 4.63 12.15
CA PHE A 125 -10.46 5.12 11.79
C PHE A 125 -10.59 6.11 10.63
N SER A 126 -10.16 7.35 10.82
CA SER A 126 -10.20 8.35 9.75
C SER A 126 -9.00 8.17 8.81
N LEU A 127 -9.25 8.14 7.50
CA LEU A 127 -8.21 8.15 6.46
C LEU A 127 -7.17 9.27 6.70
N THR A 128 -7.63 10.46 7.06
CA THR A 128 -6.76 11.61 7.35
C THR A 128 -5.82 11.33 8.52
N LYS A 129 -6.32 10.71 9.59
CA LYS A 129 -5.51 10.36 10.78
C LYS A 129 -4.49 9.27 10.45
N ILE A 130 -4.88 8.28 9.66
CA ILE A 130 -3.99 7.22 9.17
C ILE A 130 -2.87 7.85 8.33
N SER A 131 -3.21 8.70 7.36
CA SER A 131 -2.24 9.37 6.50
C SER A 131 -1.24 10.22 7.29
N PHE A 132 -1.70 11.02 8.26
CA PHE A 132 -0.81 11.81 9.12
C PHE A 132 0.06 10.95 10.03
N GLY A 133 -0.46 9.82 10.55
CA GLY A 133 0.34 8.87 11.33
C GLY A 133 1.49 8.29 10.53
N ILE A 134 1.23 7.89 9.27
CA ILE A 134 2.27 7.36 8.37
C ILE A 134 3.30 8.43 8.02
N LEU A 135 2.86 9.66 7.70
CA LEU A 135 3.77 10.78 7.44
C LEU A 135 4.67 11.11 8.64
N GLY A 136 4.10 11.10 9.86
CA GLY A 136 4.87 11.33 11.08
C GLY A 136 5.98 10.29 11.30
N ILE A 137 5.69 9.01 11.06
CA ILE A 137 6.70 7.93 11.11
C ILE A 137 7.76 8.15 10.04
N ALA A 138 7.37 8.48 8.80
CA ALA A 138 8.31 8.71 7.70
C ALA A 138 9.25 9.90 7.97
N SER A 139 8.79 10.95 8.65
CA SER A 139 9.62 12.11 9.04
C SER A 139 10.56 11.86 10.23
N SER A 140 10.48 10.69 10.86
CA SER A 140 11.28 10.35 12.06
C SER A 140 12.59 9.61 11.74
N PHE A 141 12.93 9.43 10.46
CA PHE A 141 14.14 8.76 9.96
C PHE A 141 15.00 9.70 9.12
#